data_AF-A0A8R7QVH4-F1
#
_entry.id   AF-A0A8R7QVH4-F1
#
_cell.length_a   1.000
_cell.length_b   1.000
_cell.length_c   1.000
_cell.angle_alpha   90.00
_cell.angle_beta   90.00
_cell.angle_gamma   90.00
#
_symmetry.space_group_name_H-M   'P 1'
#
loop_
_entity.id
_entity.type
_entity.pdbx_description
1 polymer ?
#
loop_
_entity_poly.entity_id
_entity_poly.type
_entity_poly.pdbx_seq_one_letter_code
_entity_poly.pdbx_strand_id
1 'polypeptide(L)'
;MLFPSILKPDIAAPGVSILAADRNSYVFKSGTSMACPHVSAVTALLKSVHPGWSPAMIKSAIVSTASVTDRFGMPIQAEAVPRKLADPFDFGGGHIDPERAVDPGLVYDVDAREYNKFFNCTLGYLDGCESYYLNLNLPSIAVPDLKDKVVLQRTVTNVGPAEATYHLVVEAPAGIDVFVEPSVINFTQSGSKSAKFMVRFTARQRVQGGYTFGSLTWSDGGTRSVRIPIAVRTVIQDFVADTS
;
A
#
# COMPACT_ATOMS: atom_id res chain seq x y z
N MET A 1 2.88 -17.15 -12.31
CA MET A 1 3.00 -17.23 -10.85
C MET A 1 2.39 -15.98 -10.25
N LEU A 2 1.32 -16.11 -9.46
CA LEU A 2 0.62 -14.98 -8.84
C LEU A 2 1.09 -14.86 -7.39
N PHE A 3 1.32 -13.63 -6.92
CA PHE A 3 1.65 -13.32 -5.53
C PHE A 3 0.44 -12.64 -4.88
N PRO A 4 -0.62 -13.39 -4.51
CA PRO A 4 -1.89 -12.82 -4.06
C PRO A 4 -1.78 -12.08 -2.71
N SER A 5 -0.68 -12.28 -1.96
CA SER A 5 -0.33 -11.50 -0.77
C SER A 5 0.27 -10.13 -1.07
N ILE A 6 0.45 -9.76 -2.35
CA ILE A 6 0.90 -8.44 -2.78
C ILE A 6 -0.26 -7.74 -3.50
N LEU A 7 -0.73 -6.65 -2.91
CA LEU A 7 -1.79 -5.81 -3.48
C LEU A 7 -1.30 -5.11 -4.75
N LYS A 8 -2.12 -5.15 -5.82
CA LYS A 8 -1.90 -4.42 -7.07
C LYS A 8 -3.20 -3.83 -7.62
N PRO A 9 -3.15 -2.69 -8.34
CA PRO A 9 -1.96 -1.87 -8.63
C PRO A 9 -1.42 -1.16 -7.37
N ASP A 10 -0.27 -0.47 -7.46
CA ASP A 10 0.27 0.28 -6.31
C ASP A 10 -0.36 1.69 -6.19
N ILE A 11 -0.62 2.35 -7.32
CA ILE A 11 -1.04 3.76 -7.37
C ILE A 11 -1.79 4.03 -8.69
N ALA A 12 -2.73 4.97 -8.67
CA ALA A 12 -3.37 5.55 -9.84
C ALA A 12 -2.78 6.92 -10.20
N ALA A 13 -2.68 7.22 -11.49
CA ALA A 13 -2.21 8.49 -12.01
C ALA A 13 -2.94 8.87 -13.31
N PRO A 14 -2.89 10.13 -13.76
CA PRO A 14 -3.56 10.57 -14.98
C PRO A 14 -3.13 9.77 -16.22
N GLY A 15 -4.07 9.06 -16.83
CA GLY A 15 -3.80 8.20 -17.99
C GLY A 15 -4.84 8.28 -19.10
N VAL A 16 -5.86 9.13 -18.98
CA VAL A 16 -6.94 9.27 -19.98
C VAL A 16 -6.87 10.65 -20.60
N SER A 17 -6.93 10.71 -21.93
CA SER A 17 -6.89 11.96 -22.72
C SER A 17 -5.69 12.84 -22.36
N ILE A 18 -4.51 12.23 -22.32
CA ILE A 18 -3.25 12.91 -22.05
C ILE A 18 -2.68 13.43 -23.36
N LEU A 19 -2.46 14.75 -23.45
CA LEU A 19 -1.78 15.38 -24.57
C LEU A 19 -0.27 15.11 -24.46
N ALA A 20 0.31 14.47 -25.48
CA ALA A 20 1.74 14.19 -25.51
C ALA A 20 2.31 14.41 -26.92
N ALA A 21 3.62 14.63 -27.00
CA ALA A 21 4.32 14.73 -28.27
C ALA A 21 4.28 13.39 -29.03
N ASP A 22 4.06 13.46 -30.34
CA ASP A 22 4.08 12.33 -31.26
C ASP A 22 4.80 12.76 -32.54
N ARG A 23 6.09 12.43 -32.64
CA ARG A 23 6.97 12.90 -33.73
C ARG A 23 7.01 14.43 -33.81
N ASN A 24 6.38 15.01 -34.84
CA ASN A 24 6.36 16.45 -35.12
C ASN A 24 5.04 17.13 -34.73
N SER A 25 4.18 16.46 -33.94
CA SER A 25 2.89 17.00 -33.50
C SER A 25 2.60 16.62 -32.04
N TYR A 26 1.41 17.01 -31.56
CA TYR A 26 0.87 16.60 -30.28
C TYR A 26 -0.46 15.88 -30.49
N VAL A 27 -0.69 14.80 -29.75
CA VAL A 27 -1.92 14.00 -29.85
C VAL A 27 -2.39 13.60 -28.46
N PHE A 28 -3.71 13.47 -28.31
CA PHE A 28 -4.30 12.89 -27.10
C PHE A 28 -4.20 11.37 -27.15
N LYS A 29 -3.63 10.76 -26.11
CA LYS A 29 -3.57 9.30 -25.93
C LYS A 29 -4.15 8.91 -24.56
N SER A 30 -4.65 7.68 -24.47
CA SER A 30 -5.18 7.10 -23.24
C SER A 30 -4.58 5.72 -23.00
N GLY A 31 -4.38 5.38 -21.73
CA GLY A 31 -3.87 4.08 -21.29
C GLY A 31 -3.01 4.19 -20.04
N THR A 32 -2.77 3.06 -19.40
CA THR A 32 -1.80 2.95 -18.29
C THR A 32 -0.38 3.32 -18.75
N SER A 33 -0.07 3.15 -20.03
CA SER A 33 1.16 3.67 -20.66
C SER A 33 1.32 5.19 -20.55
N MET A 34 0.23 5.95 -20.39
CA MET A 34 0.24 7.41 -20.18
C MET A 34 0.26 7.77 -18.69
N ALA A 35 -0.28 6.90 -17.82
CA ALA A 35 -0.17 7.05 -16.36
C ALA A 35 1.26 6.78 -15.85
N CYS A 36 1.92 5.76 -16.39
CA CYS A 36 3.28 5.36 -16.00
C CYS A 36 4.34 6.51 -16.03
N PRO A 37 4.43 7.34 -17.09
CA PRO A 37 5.40 8.43 -17.12
C PRO A 37 5.10 9.53 -16.09
N HIS A 38 3.84 9.75 -15.69
CA HIS A 38 3.53 10.68 -14.59
C HIS A 38 4.11 10.17 -13.26
N VAL A 39 3.92 8.88 -12.94
CA VAL A 39 4.50 8.27 -11.73
C VAL A 39 6.02 8.28 -11.78
N SER A 40 6.60 8.01 -12.96
CA SER A 40 8.06 8.05 -13.17
C SER A 40 8.64 9.45 -12.94
N ALA A 41 7.95 10.49 -13.40
CA ALA A 41 8.36 11.88 -13.17
C ALA A 41 8.33 12.24 -11.69
N VAL A 42 7.25 11.89 -10.97
CA VAL A 42 7.16 12.11 -9.51
C VAL A 42 8.25 11.32 -8.77
N THR A 43 8.52 10.08 -9.17
CA THR A 43 9.60 9.26 -8.61
C THR A 43 10.96 9.94 -8.78
N ALA A 44 11.25 10.49 -9.96
CA ALA A 44 12.49 11.21 -10.24
C ALA A 44 12.61 12.49 -9.41
N LEU A 45 11.52 13.26 -9.28
CA LEU A 45 11.49 14.47 -8.44
C LEU A 45 11.74 14.14 -6.97
N LEU A 46 11.08 13.11 -6.44
CA LEU A 46 11.30 12.66 -5.06
C LEU A 46 12.74 12.18 -4.85
N LYS A 47 13.33 11.48 -5.83
CA LYS A 47 14.74 11.09 -5.76
C LYS A 47 15.70 12.28 -5.80
N SER A 48 15.34 13.35 -6.51
CA SER A 48 16.11 14.60 -6.53
C SER A 48 16.05 15.33 -5.18
N VAL A 49 14.87 15.39 -4.55
CA VAL A 49 14.68 16.03 -3.24
C VAL A 49 15.28 15.20 -2.11
N HIS A 50 15.20 13.87 -2.22
CA HIS A 50 15.71 12.91 -1.25
C HIS A 50 16.74 11.94 -1.87
N PRO A 51 17.97 12.39 -2.17
CA PRO A 51 18.97 11.56 -2.84
C PRO A 51 19.30 10.25 -2.11
N GLY A 52 19.17 10.23 -0.78
CA GLY A 52 19.44 9.06 0.06
C GLY A 52 18.31 8.02 0.13
N TRP A 53 17.10 8.34 -0.35
CA TRP A 53 15.97 7.39 -0.24
C TRP A 53 16.15 6.18 -1.14
N SER A 54 15.81 5.01 -0.61
CA SER A 54 15.73 3.77 -1.37
C SER A 54 14.55 3.81 -2.36
N PRO A 55 14.53 2.95 -3.39
CA PRO A 55 13.34 2.81 -4.24
C PRO A 55 12.08 2.43 -3.45
N ALA A 56 12.22 1.64 -2.38
CA ALA A 56 11.09 1.24 -1.52
C ALA A 56 10.55 2.43 -0.70
N MET A 57 11.44 3.30 -0.18
CA MET A 57 11.04 4.53 0.51
C MET A 57 10.27 5.47 -0.43
N ILE A 58 10.74 5.67 -1.66
CA ILE A 58 10.04 6.53 -2.65
C ILE A 58 8.68 5.94 -3.00
N LYS A 59 8.61 4.63 -3.27
CA LYS A 59 7.33 3.94 -3.48
C LYS A 59 6.41 4.13 -2.28
N SER A 60 6.93 3.95 -1.06
CA SER A 60 6.15 4.13 0.16
C SER A 60 5.60 5.54 0.29
N ALA A 61 6.40 6.56 0.03
CA ALA A 61 5.95 7.95 0.07
C ALA A 61 4.77 8.15 -0.89
N ILE A 62 4.93 7.78 -2.16
CA ILE A 62 3.90 7.91 -3.19
C ILE A 62 2.60 7.19 -2.81
N VAL A 63 2.69 5.93 -2.37
CA VAL A 63 1.51 5.11 -2.08
C VAL A 63 0.80 5.60 -0.83
N SER A 64 1.54 5.94 0.22
CA SER A 64 0.96 6.23 1.53
C SER A 64 0.40 7.64 1.68
N THR A 65 0.75 8.55 0.78
CA THR A 65 0.23 9.93 0.76
C THR A 65 -0.82 10.16 -0.33
N ALA A 66 -1.17 9.12 -1.09
CA ALA A 66 -2.13 9.19 -2.18
C ALA A 66 -3.54 9.60 -1.69
N SER A 67 -4.27 10.32 -2.54
CA SER A 67 -5.65 10.69 -2.27
C SER A 67 -6.61 9.56 -2.65
N VAL A 68 -7.56 9.25 -1.77
CA VAL A 68 -8.67 8.33 -2.06
C VAL A 68 -9.98 9.05 -2.40
N THR A 69 -9.93 10.37 -2.42
CA THR A 69 -11.08 11.23 -2.74
C THR A 69 -10.82 12.06 -3.99
N ASP A 70 -11.89 12.42 -4.68
CA ASP A 70 -11.88 13.38 -5.77
C ASP A 70 -11.75 14.83 -5.25
N ARG A 71 -11.77 15.78 -6.19
CA ARG A 71 -11.68 17.22 -5.91
C ARG A 71 -12.83 17.79 -5.06
N PHE A 72 -13.91 17.05 -4.88
CA PHE A 72 -15.06 17.43 -4.06
C PHE A 72 -15.04 16.73 -2.70
N GLY A 73 -13.99 15.95 -2.39
CA GLY A 73 -13.88 15.18 -1.15
C GLY A 73 -14.70 13.89 -1.16
N MET A 74 -15.24 13.49 -2.33
CA MET A 74 -16.02 12.25 -2.46
C MET A 74 -15.10 11.07 -2.79
N PRO A 75 -15.41 9.84 -2.35
CA PRO A 75 -14.61 8.67 -2.70
C PRO A 75 -14.46 8.51 -4.23
N ILE A 76 -13.26 8.14 -4.69
CA ILE A 76 -12.99 7.89 -6.11
C ILE A 76 -13.92 6.80 -6.63
N GLN A 77 -14.43 6.99 -7.86
CA GLN A 77 -15.26 6.00 -8.55
C GLN A 77 -14.44 5.27 -9.61
N ALA A 78 -14.70 3.98 -9.76
CA ALA A 78 -14.18 3.18 -10.87
C ALA A 78 -15.16 3.28 -12.04
N GLU A 79 -14.64 3.59 -13.23
CA GLU A 79 -15.42 3.63 -14.49
C GLU A 79 -15.73 2.23 -15.05
N ALA A 80 -15.77 1.20 -14.19
CA ALA A 80 -16.23 -0.13 -14.54
C ALA A 80 -17.70 -0.11 -14.99
N VAL A 81 -18.15 -1.19 -15.63
CA VAL A 81 -19.56 -1.40 -15.98
C VAL A 81 -20.07 -2.62 -15.21
N PRO A 82 -20.95 -2.44 -14.21
CA PRO A 82 -21.50 -1.18 -13.72
C PRO A 82 -20.48 -0.33 -12.96
N ARG A 83 -20.72 0.99 -12.89
CA ARG A 83 -19.88 1.90 -12.10
C ARG A 83 -19.96 1.50 -10.63
N LYS A 84 -18.82 1.53 -9.95
CA LYS A 84 -18.71 1.24 -8.52
C LYS A 84 -17.79 2.23 -7.82
N LEU A 85 -17.86 2.28 -6.50
CA LEU A 85 -16.79 2.91 -5.71
C LEU A 85 -15.49 2.19 -6.02
N ALA A 86 -14.43 2.96 -6.27
CA ALA A 86 -13.13 2.38 -6.52
C ALA A 86 -12.58 1.79 -5.23
N ASP A 87 -12.05 0.58 -5.34
CA ASP A 87 -11.41 -0.13 -4.25
C ASP A 87 -9.89 -0.21 -4.49
N PRO A 88 -9.10 -0.69 -3.52
CA PRO A 88 -7.67 -0.84 -3.68
C PRO A 88 -7.21 -1.70 -4.87
N PHE A 89 -8.04 -2.58 -5.44
CA PHE A 89 -7.68 -3.28 -6.68
C PHE A 89 -7.92 -2.45 -7.94
N ASP A 90 -8.61 -1.30 -7.85
CA ASP A 90 -8.71 -0.33 -8.93
C ASP A 90 -7.56 0.69 -8.91
N PHE A 91 -7.17 1.20 -7.72
CA PHE A 91 -6.21 2.32 -7.61
C PHE A 91 -5.01 2.10 -6.68
N GLY A 92 -4.90 0.97 -5.99
CA GLY A 92 -3.85 0.74 -5.00
C GLY A 92 -3.97 1.64 -3.77
N GLY A 93 -2.97 2.50 -3.56
CA GLY A 93 -2.99 3.53 -2.51
C GLY A 93 -3.97 4.67 -2.75
N GLY A 94 -4.28 4.98 -4.02
CA GLY A 94 -5.13 6.10 -4.42
C GLY A 94 -4.62 6.83 -5.66
N HIS A 95 -5.13 8.04 -5.90
CA HIS A 95 -4.59 8.97 -6.87
C HIS A 95 -3.31 9.63 -6.35
N ILE A 96 -2.26 9.65 -7.17
CA ILE A 96 -0.96 10.21 -6.81
C ILE A 96 -1.05 11.68 -6.37
N ASP A 97 -0.39 11.99 -5.25
CA ASP A 97 -0.26 13.36 -4.72
C ASP A 97 1.24 13.68 -4.55
N PRO A 98 1.84 14.40 -5.52
CA PRO A 98 3.27 14.71 -5.49
C PRO A 98 3.66 15.61 -4.33
N GLU A 99 2.81 16.56 -3.94
CA GLU A 99 3.13 17.55 -2.90
C GLU A 99 3.22 16.88 -1.54
N ARG A 100 2.24 16.03 -1.19
CA ARG A 100 2.26 15.28 0.05
C ARG A 100 3.39 14.25 0.09
N ALA A 101 3.75 13.66 -1.05
CA ALA A 101 4.80 12.64 -1.13
C ALA A 101 6.22 13.18 -0.86
N VAL A 102 6.44 14.50 -0.94
CA VAL A 102 7.73 15.12 -0.62
C VAL A 102 8.05 15.01 0.88
N ASP A 103 7.06 15.10 1.76
CA ASP A 103 7.23 14.95 3.21
C ASP A 103 6.14 14.02 3.78
N PRO A 104 6.30 12.70 3.60
CA PRO A 104 5.30 11.72 4.04
C PRO A 104 5.31 11.53 5.55
N GLY A 105 6.36 11.97 6.26
CA GLY A 105 6.56 11.70 7.69
C GLY A 105 7.09 10.30 7.97
N LEU A 106 6.35 9.25 7.59
CA LEU A 106 6.78 7.86 7.73
C LEU A 106 6.87 7.15 6.38
N VAL A 107 7.80 6.21 6.27
CA VAL A 107 7.92 5.32 5.12
C VAL A 107 8.08 3.86 5.54
N TYR A 108 7.62 2.95 4.70
CA TYR A 108 7.82 1.51 4.77
C TYR A 108 9.00 1.13 3.88
N ASP A 109 10.19 1.05 4.46
CA ASP A 109 11.40 0.67 3.72
C ASP A 109 11.53 -0.86 3.62
N VAL A 110 12.13 -1.33 2.53
CA VAL A 110 12.36 -2.75 2.25
C VAL A 110 13.73 -2.90 1.61
N ASP A 111 14.60 -3.70 2.23
CA ASP A 111 15.89 -4.06 1.66
C ASP A 111 15.72 -5.05 0.50
N ALA A 112 16.54 -4.94 -0.56
CA ALA A 112 16.51 -5.84 -1.71
C ALA A 112 16.64 -7.33 -1.32
N ARG A 113 17.38 -7.63 -0.24
CA ARG A 113 17.54 -9.00 0.29
C ARG A 113 16.23 -9.58 0.81
N GLU A 114 15.34 -8.74 1.33
CA GLU A 114 14.03 -9.18 1.84
C GLU A 114 13.11 -9.64 0.69
N TYR A 115 13.24 -9.04 -0.51
CA TYR A 115 12.56 -9.51 -1.72
C TYR A 115 13.09 -10.88 -2.16
N ASN A 116 14.42 -11.06 -2.19
CA ASN A 116 15.01 -12.36 -2.54
C ASN A 116 14.55 -13.46 -1.58
N LYS A 117 14.55 -13.16 -0.28
CA LYS A 117 14.03 -14.07 0.75
C LYS A 117 12.54 -14.35 0.52
N PHE A 118 11.74 -13.34 0.18
CA PHE A 118 10.31 -13.49 -0.12
C PHE A 118 10.07 -14.42 -1.31
N PHE A 119 10.80 -14.22 -2.42
CA PHE A 119 10.67 -15.08 -3.60
C PHE A 119 11.10 -16.50 -3.29
N ASN A 120 12.26 -16.69 -2.65
CA ASN A 120 12.75 -18.01 -2.30
C ASN A 120 11.79 -18.78 -1.37
N CYS A 121 11.20 -18.09 -0.40
CA CYS A 121 10.15 -18.63 0.45
C CYS A 121 8.89 -19.02 -0.34
N THR A 122 8.42 -18.17 -1.25
CA THR A 122 7.17 -18.39 -2.00
C THR A 122 7.32 -19.46 -3.08
N LEU A 123 8.53 -19.64 -3.62
CA LEU A 123 8.88 -20.66 -4.60
C LEU A 123 9.19 -22.03 -3.97
N GLY A 124 9.19 -22.14 -2.64
CA GLY A 124 9.52 -23.39 -1.95
C GLY A 124 11.01 -23.73 -1.96
N TYR A 125 11.89 -22.77 -2.22
CA TYR A 125 13.34 -22.96 -2.16
C TYR A 125 13.92 -22.86 -0.75
N LEU A 126 13.14 -22.35 0.22
CA LEU A 126 13.52 -22.24 1.62
C LEU A 126 12.42 -22.81 2.52
N ASP A 127 12.81 -23.64 3.49
CA ASP A 127 11.94 -24.12 4.56
C ASP A 127 11.77 -23.07 5.68
N GLY A 128 10.71 -23.20 6.49
CA GLY A 128 10.47 -22.33 7.66
C GLY A 128 9.90 -20.94 7.32
N CYS A 129 9.34 -20.77 6.13
CA CYS A 129 8.80 -19.50 5.64
C CYS A 129 7.30 -19.26 5.92
N GLU A 130 6.67 -20.08 6.76
CA GLU A 130 5.21 -20.14 6.96
C GLU A 130 4.54 -18.83 7.37
N SER A 131 5.31 -17.85 7.87
CA SER A 131 4.80 -16.50 8.19
C SER A 131 5.42 -15.40 7.34
N TYR A 132 6.46 -15.69 6.55
CA TYR A 132 7.26 -14.65 5.90
C TYR A 132 6.58 -14.05 4.67
N TYR A 133 5.72 -14.82 3.98
CA TYR A 133 5.04 -14.37 2.75
C TYR A 133 4.03 -13.21 2.95
N LEU A 134 3.65 -12.89 4.19
CA LEU A 134 2.81 -11.73 4.53
C LEU A 134 3.60 -10.57 5.14
N ASN A 135 4.88 -10.80 5.47
CA ASN A 135 5.72 -9.90 6.27
C ASN A 135 6.66 -9.01 5.45
N LEU A 136 6.61 -9.10 4.12
CA LEU A 136 7.28 -8.11 3.28
C LEU A 136 6.74 -6.71 3.63
N ASN A 137 7.63 -5.79 3.98
CA ASN A 137 7.29 -4.49 4.57
C ASN A 137 6.78 -3.47 3.53
N LEU A 138 5.75 -3.85 2.78
CA LEU A 138 5.14 -3.04 1.72
C LEU A 138 4.16 -2.00 2.30
N PRO A 139 3.95 -0.86 1.60
CA PRO A 139 2.94 0.15 1.96
C PRO A 139 1.50 -0.30 1.60
N SER A 140 1.19 -1.57 1.82
CA SER A 140 -0.11 -2.21 1.60
C SER A 140 -0.15 -3.54 2.34
N ILE A 141 -1.35 -3.99 2.70
CA ILE A 141 -1.56 -5.32 3.30
C ILE A 141 -2.59 -6.09 2.47
N ALA A 142 -2.21 -7.26 1.96
CA ALA A 142 -3.14 -8.21 1.36
C ALA A 142 -3.09 -9.55 2.10
N VAL A 143 -4.24 -10.03 2.56
CA VAL A 143 -4.41 -11.35 3.17
C VAL A 143 -5.38 -12.14 2.29
N PRO A 144 -4.87 -12.99 1.39
CA PRO A 144 -5.70 -13.67 0.40
C PRO A 144 -6.55 -14.79 1.00
N ASP A 145 -6.09 -15.40 2.09
CA ASP A 145 -6.70 -16.60 2.66
C ASP A 145 -6.78 -16.49 4.20
N LEU A 146 -7.73 -15.69 4.68
CA LEU A 146 -8.00 -15.56 6.12
C LEU A 146 -9.02 -16.61 6.59
N LYS A 147 -8.56 -17.65 7.28
CA LYS A 147 -9.42 -18.69 7.89
C LYS A 147 -10.01 -18.26 9.22
N ASP A 148 -9.16 -18.07 10.23
CA ASP A 148 -9.56 -17.63 11.57
C ASP A 148 -8.84 -16.33 11.94
N LYS A 149 -7.51 -16.38 12.02
CA LYS A 149 -6.66 -15.25 12.39
C LYS A 149 -5.33 -15.27 11.66
N VAL A 150 -4.78 -14.09 11.38
CA VAL A 150 -3.39 -13.94 10.96
C VAL A 150 -2.77 -12.75 11.66
N VAL A 151 -1.49 -12.86 12.00
CA VAL A 151 -0.70 -11.78 12.58
C VAL A 151 0.47 -11.52 11.65
N LEU A 152 0.67 -10.26 11.30
CA LEU A 152 1.81 -9.80 10.53
C LEU A 152 2.47 -8.62 11.22
N GLN A 153 3.69 -8.32 10.79
CA GLN A 153 4.50 -7.24 11.30
C GLN A 153 4.80 -6.25 10.17
N ARG A 154 4.86 -4.98 10.53
CA ARG A 154 5.35 -3.89 9.69
C ARG A 154 6.34 -3.05 10.48
N THR A 155 7.21 -2.38 9.75
CA THR A 155 8.18 -1.43 10.27
C THR A 155 8.00 -0.12 9.53
N VAL A 156 7.83 0.97 10.27
CA VAL A 156 7.86 2.32 9.72
C VAL A 156 9.17 2.98 10.11
N THR A 157 9.70 3.79 9.21
CA THR A 157 10.87 4.64 9.44
C THR A 157 10.45 6.10 9.35
N ASN A 158 10.77 6.88 10.38
CA ASN A 158 10.55 8.31 10.43
C ASN A 158 11.55 9.04 9.54
N VAL A 159 11.01 9.75 8.54
CA VAL A 159 11.73 10.61 7.61
C VAL A 159 11.33 12.09 7.74
N GLY A 160 10.41 12.39 8.65
CA GLY A 160 10.00 13.74 9.01
C GLY A 160 10.81 14.33 10.17
N PRO A 161 10.20 15.19 11.00
CA PRO A 161 10.84 15.77 12.17
C PRO A 161 11.40 14.71 13.13
N ALA A 162 12.53 15.01 13.78
CA ALA A 162 13.20 14.08 14.69
C ALA A 162 12.31 13.65 15.87
N GLU A 163 11.43 14.53 16.31
CA GLU A 163 10.43 14.26 17.33
C GLU A 163 9.04 14.32 16.70
N ALA A 164 8.32 13.21 16.76
CA ALA A 164 7.00 13.09 16.18
C ALA A 164 6.22 11.97 16.86
N THR A 165 4.93 12.21 17.08
CA THR A 165 4.00 11.21 17.60
C THR A 165 2.96 10.92 16.54
N TYR A 166 2.77 9.63 16.24
CA TYR A 166 1.75 9.18 15.31
C TYR A 166 0.70 8.34 16.03
N HIS A 167 -0.55 8.70 15.82
CA HIS A 167 -1.72 7.96 16.29
C HIS A 167 -2.28 7.10 15.17
N LEU A 168 -2.67 5.89 15.52
CA LEU A 168 -3.27 4.95 14.60
C LEU A 168 -4.75 5.25 14.38
N VAL A 169 -5.17 5.23 13.12
CA VAL A 169 -6.58 5.20 12.69
C VAL A 169 -6.79 3.97 11.82
N VAL A 170 -7.78 3.14 12.15
CA VAL A 170 -8.09 1.88 11.44
C VAL A 170 -9.49 1.96 10.86
N GLU A 171 -9.59 1.70 9.57
CA GLU A 171 -10.83 1.42 8.87
C GLU A 171 -10.85 -0.08 8.57
N ALA A 172 -11.59 -0.84 9.37
CA ALA A 172 -11.57 -2.29 9.27
C ALA A 172 -12.32 -2.78 8.01
N PRO A 173 -11.78 -3.75 7.25
CA PRO A 173 -12.53 -4.40 6.18
C PRO A 173 -13.83 -5.03 6.69
N ALA A 174 -14.88 -4.98 5.88
CA ALA A 174 -16.16 -5.57 6.24
C ALA A 174 -16.00 -7.06 6.64
N GLY A 175 -16.57 -7.42 7.79
CA GLY A 175 -16.50 -8.78 8.34
C GLY A 175 -15.19 -9.14 9.04
N ILE A 176 -14.24 -8.21 9.18
CA ILE A 176 -12.91 -8.45 9.76
C ILE A 176 -12.67 -7.55 10.97
N ASP A 177 -12.16 -8.12 12.05
CA ASP A 177 -11.55 -7.36 13.14
C ASP A 177 -10.08 -7.09 12.84
N VAL A 178 -9.67 -5.83 12.99
CA VAL A 178 -8.29 -5.39 12.81
C VAL A 178 -7.79 -4.81 14.13
N PHE A 179 -6.78 -5.46 14.70
CA PHE A 179 -6.10 -5.00 15.91
C PHE A 179 -4.65 -4.67 15.58
N VAL A 180 -4.13 -3.57 16.11
CA VAL A 180 -2.77 -3.10 15.84
C VAL A 180 -2.10 -2.69 17.14
N GLU A 181 -0.85 -3.08 17.31
CA GLU A 181 -0.08 -2.79 18.52
C GLU A 181 1.37 -2.40 18.20
N PRO A 182 1.88 -1.27 18.74
CA PRO A 182 1.15 -0.29 19.56
C PRO A 182 0.17 0.55 18.71
N SER A 183 -0.77 1.24 19.34
CA SER A 183 -1.68 2.21 18.67
C SER A 183 -1.10 3.63 18.58
N VAL A 184 0.04 3.87 19.23
CA VAL A 184 0.78 5.14 19.21
C VAL A 184 2.25 4.83 19.03
N ILE A 185 2.91 5.55 18.12
CA ILE A 185 4.35 5.48 17.91
C ILE A 185 4.94 6.86 18.21
N ASN A 186 5.92 6.89 19.12
CA ASN A 186 6.67 8.09 19.49
C ASN A 186 8.11 7.97 18.98
N PHE A 187 8.54 8.96 18.21
CA PHE A 187 9.93 9.17 17.82
C PHE A 187 10.52 10.30 18.66
N THR A 188 11.74 10.09 19.14
CA THR A 188 12.50 11.09 19.91
C THR A 188 13.85 11.34 19.24
N GLN A 189 14.46 12.49 19.51
CA GLN A 189 15.69 12.90 18.82
C GLN A 189 16.86 11.92 18.97
N SER A 190 17.00 11.30 20.15
CA SER A 190 18.02 10.28 20.46
C SER A 190 17.53 8.84 20.22
N GLY A 191 16.28 8.66 19.79
CA GLY A 191 15.64 7.37 19.63
C GLY A 191 15.93 6.69 18.29
N SER A 192 15.44 5.47 18.16
CA SER A 192 15.42 4.78 16.86
C SER A 192 14.52 5.53 15.88
N LYS A 193 14.98 5.71 14.64
CA LYS A 193 14.14 6.20 13.54
C LYS A 193 13.15 5.15 13.04
N SER A 194 13.30 3.89 13.42
CA SER A 194 12.42 2.81 12.98
C SER A 194 11.60 2.26 14.15
N ALA A 195 10.31 2.06 13.91
CA ALA A 195 9.37 1.49 14.86
C ALA A 195 8.61 0.32 14.24
N LYS A 196 8.49 -0.77 14.98
CA LYS A 196 7.77 -1.98 14.59
C LYS A 196 6.38 -1.98 15.19
N PHE A 197 5.40 -2.47 14.43
CA PHE A 197 4.06 -2.72 14.93
C PHE A 197 3.52 -4.03 14.36
N MET A 198 2.64 -4.66 15.13
CA MET A 198 1.93 -5.87 14.74
C MET A 198 0.53 -5.50 14.26
N VAL A 199 0.03 -6.22 13.26
CA VAL A 199 -1.35 -6.15 12.79
C VAL A 199 -1.94 -7.54 12.86
N ARG A 200 -3.06 -7.69 13.57
CA ARG A 200 -3.81 -8.91 13.68
C ARG A 200 -5.16 -8.75 13.00
N PHE A 201 -5.42 -9.61 12.02
CA PHE A 201 -6.72 -9.75 11.38
C PHE A 201 -7.43 -10.96 12.00
N THR A 202 -8.73 -10.83 12.27
CA THR A 202 -9.56 -11.93 12.78
C THR A 202 -10.89 -11.92 12.04
N ALA A 203 -11.23 -13.05 11.41
CA ALA A 203 -12.49 -13.17 10.69
C ALA A 203 -13.65 -13.23 11.70
N ARG A 204 -14.68 -12.39 11.50
CA ARG A 204 -15.90 -12.43 12.33
C ARG A 204 -16.88 -13.51 11.90
N GLN A 205 -16.73 -14.01 10.67
CA GLN A 205 -17.60 -15.02 10.09
C GLN A 205 -16.79 -16.00 9.26
N ARG A 206 -17.19 -17.27 9.28
CA ARG A 206 -16.63 -18.32 8.43
C ARG A 206 -17.41 -18.38 7.12
N VAL A 207 -17.04 -17.53 6.18
CA VAL A 207 -17.66 -17.43 4.86
C VAL A 207 -16.61 -17.56 3.77
N GLN A 208 -16.97 -18.23 2.67
CA GLN A 208 -16.18 -18.20 1.44
C GLN A 208 -16.49 -16.91 0.70
N GLY A 209 -15.71 -15.87 0.97
CA GLY A 209 -16.01 -14.50 0.56
C GLY A 209 -15.15 -13.99 -0.61
N GLY A 210 -15.55 -12.83 -1.13
CA GLY A 210 -14.66 -11.98 -1.93
C GLY A 210 -13.71 -11.18 -1.05
N TYR A 211 -12.86 -10.37 -1.67
CA TYR A 211 -12.05 -9.41 -0.92
C TYR A 211 -12.92 -8.30 -0.35
N THR A 212 -12.69 -7.96 0.92
CA THR A 212 -13.16 -6.75 1.57
C THR A 212 -11.98 -5.83 1.84
N PHE A 213 -12.25 -4.53 1.91
CA PHE A 213 -11.21 -3.51 1.90
C PHE A 213 -11.34 -2.58 3.09
N GLY A 214 -10.20 -2.06 3.52
CA GLY A 214 -10.08 -1.09 4.60
C GLY A 214 -8.76 -0.35 4.52
N SER A 215 -8.36 0.28 5.61
CA SER A 215 -7.09 1.00 5.67
C SER A 215 -6.50 1.08 7.07
N LEU A 216 -5.19 1.29 7.11
CA LEU A 216 -4.44 1.65 8.31
C LEU A 216 -3.78 2.99 8.04
N THR A 217 -3.99 3.96 8.93
CA THR A 217 -3.42 5.31 8.80
C THR A 217 -2.66 5.68 10.06
N TRP A 218 -1.42 6.12 9.89
CA TRP A 218 -0.65 6.81 10.94
C TRP A 218 -0.79 8.32 10.73
N SER A 219 -1.35 9.03 11.70
CA SER A 219 -1.53 10.49 11.64
C SER A 219 -0.79 11.19 12.76
N ASP A 220 -0.13 12.30 12.45
CA ASP A 220 0.49 13.19 13.44
C ASP A 220 -0.49 14.22 14.03
N GLY A 221 -1.78 14.13 13.69
CA GLY A 221 -2.80 15.12 14.06
C GLY A 221 -2.68 16.46 13.32
N GLY A 222 -1.68 16.61 12.45
CA GLY A 222 -1.43 17.79 11.62
C GLY A 222 -1.57 17.46 10.14
N THR A 223 -0.53 17.77 9.36
CA THR A 223 -0.56 17.63 7.90
C THR A 223 -0.17 16.24 7.42
N ARG A 224 0.52 15.43 8.25
CA ARG A 224 1.04 14.13 7.83
C ARG A 224 0.06 13.02 8.17
N SER A 225 -0.27 12.26 7.13
CA SER A 225 -1.17 11.12 7.20
C SER A 225 -0.62 10.06 6.26
N VAL A 226 -0.23 8.92 6.84
CA VAL A 226 0.46 7.81 6.17
C VAL A 226 -0.52 6.65 6.11
N ARG A 227 -1.26 6.55 5.02
CA ARG A 227 -2.36 5.61 4.83
C ARG A 227 -1.93 4.44 3.95
N ILE A 228 -2.09 3.20 4.41
CA ILE A 228 -1.90 2.01 3.58
C ILE A 228 -3.23 1.27 3.37
N PRO A 229 -3.52 0.79 2.14
CA PRO A 229 -4.71 -0.01 1.88
C PRO A 229 -4.58 -1.41 2.47
N ILE A 230 -5.73 -1.95 2.90
CA ILE A 230 -5.90 -3.31 3.37
C ILE A 230 -6.87 -4.02 2.43
N ALA A 231 -6.52 -5.22 1.97
CA ALA A 231 -7.41 -6.15 1.26
C ALA A 231 -7.38 -7.51 1.95
N VAL A 232 -8.54 -8.02 2.37
CA VAL A 232 -8.65 -9.29 3.08
C VAL A 232 -9.76 -10.13 2.46
N ARG A 233 -9.49 -11.41 2.21
CA ARG A 233 -10.50 -12.37 1.78
C ARG A 233 -10.62 -13.49 2.81
N THR A 234 -11.83 -13.70 3.33
CA THR A 234 -12.12 -14.82 4.23
C THR A 234 -12.35 -16.09 3.44
N VAL A 235 -11.83 -17.22 3.94
CA VAL A 235 -11.99 -18.54 3.30
C VAL A 235 -12.33 -19.60 4.35
N ILE A 236 -13.13 -20.60 3.95
CA ILE A 236 -13.46 -21.77 4.81
C ILE A 236 -12.50 -22.93 4.52
N GLN A 237 -12.13 -23.13 3.25
CA GLN A 237 -11.15 -24.13 2.78
C GLN A 237 -10.11 -23.44 1.88
N ASP A 238 -8.90 -24.01 1.80
CA ASP A 238 -7.92 -23.57 0.82
C ASP A 238 -8.48 -23.88 -0.58
N PHE A 239 -8.75 -22.84 -1.37
CA PHE A 239 -9.08 -23.07 -2.77
C PHE A 239 -7.80 -23.51 -3.48
N VAL A 240 -7.71 -24.81 -3.80
CA VAL A 240 -6.95 -25.25 -4.96
C VAL A 240 -7.72 -24.73 -6.16
N ALA A 241 -7.43 -23.48 -6.57
CA ALA A 241 -7.89 -23.01 -7.86
C ALA A 241 -7.07 -23.77 -8.92
N ASP A 242 -7.61 -24.91 -9.33
CA ASP A 242 -7.19 -25.60 -10.55
C ASP A 242 -7.54 -24.68 -11.73
N THR A 243 -6.65 -23.77 -12.06
CA THR A 243 -6.74 -23.03 -13.33
C THR A 243 -6.12 -23.92 -14.40
N SER A 244 -6.97 -24.76 -14.99
CA SER A 244 -6.75 -25.31 -16.33
C SER A 244 -6.88 -24.22 -17.38
#